data_AF-A0A9P1HST4-F1
#
_entry.id   AF-A0A9P1HST4-F1
#
_cell.length_a   1.000
_cell.length_b   1.000
_cell.length_c   1.000
_cell.angle_alpha   90.00
_cell.angle_beta   90.00
_cell.angle_gamma   90.00
#
_symmetry.space_group_name_H-M   'P 1'
#
loop_
_entity.id
_entity.type
_entity.pdbx_description
1 polymer ?
#
loop_
_entity_poly.entity_id
_entity_poly.type
_entity_poly.pdbx_seq_one_letter_code
_entity_poly.pdbx_strand_id
1 'polypeptide(L)'
;MSSRRSRAARDTAKDIILGLAPSGQGPRPPKEGVKRSNSMDVRTRSSTASSSSKAVDLNQRSSSVIVDRRPDNSAIQNLQSQLSELQRHNKELLAAEQAARRRLEANHDVLQRQVMTTGNNGSRDVDDLRRQVMSVDGKVMAMSNDIGSLRTTLDRQLQDLIHINNEMKSRPTVDPNKIASSNQQLDNKIRDLHSNIMQLKQQLEHEKTERNREAKLFGDNIHRLQEIIRQQDRSKTDILNNLSKKGDSDKEKLTEEAKRLNEKINLITNEVTKNMTESTSRIRDEFSNKFLSLESALRSQNENLNELDRESRKKIDLMLGSQTDQIETLNKMIQVDRAKQKDRFQKVNEALAALEHHLELGNKKMDKIMNAEIQSRKLHEKGLLSKMQEIEEKINNYMGGMSRSIEDVISGKGTGKMPALDIDALRREMEAIAADKNKLSMEGLLKLEEKMTRVQTGLYHDKRDLAQKMVNMEENEHTNKLKAQMIKLDSVQDELERTQERIRDKVEKQIPQDLNELSAKADNLKHQLNARIDKEEEERYLAIKELQEAFQRLQMKQHQMPDDAILRRDVDECKMAIRKLAESVTTVKNVLDQKITEESRQRKQDFDKLSNGK
;
A
#
# COMPACT_ATOMS: atom_id res chain seq x y z
N MET A 1 1.95 -14.02 -19.30
CA MET A 1 1.70 -14.23 -17.86
C MET A 1 2.07 -12.95 -17.11
N SER A 2 1.13 -12.02 -16.91
CA SER A 2 1.40 -10.80 -16.14
C SER A 2 0.24 -10.55 -15.18
N SER A 3 0.51 -10.73 -13.89
CA SER A 3 -0.43 -10.59 -12.77
C SER A 3 -0.68 -9.11 -12.48
N ARG A 4 -1.91 -8.65 -12.69
CA ARG A 4 -2.39 -7.34 -12.22
C ARG A 4 -2.72 -7.46 -10.73
N ARG A 5 -1.80 -7.03 -9.86
CA ARG A 5 -2.11 -6.79 -8.44
C ARG A 5 -2.95 -5.53 -8.31
N SER A 6 -4.20 -5.72 -7.89
CA SER A 6 -5.11 -4.70 -7.37
C SER A 6 -4.42 -3.83 -6.32
N ARG A 7 -4.40 -2.51 -6.51
CA ARG A 7 -4.04 -1.53 -5.47
C ARG A 7 -5.29 -1.27 -4.64
N ALA A 8 -5.31 -1.80 -3.42
CA ALA A 8 -6.35 -1.48 -2.44
C ALA A 8 -6.31 0.02 -2.08
N ALA A 9 -7.49 0.60 -1.85
CA ALA A 9 -7.64 1.97 -1.39
C ALA A 9 -6.97 2.14 -0.02
N ARG A 10 -6.13 3.17 0.13
CA ARG A 10 -5.52 3.51 1.42
C ARG A 10 -6.55 4.16 2.32
N ASP A 11 -6.62 3.68 3.55
CA ASP A 11 -7.51 4.18 4.59
C ASP A 11 -6.95 5.50 5.15
N THR A 12 -7.60 6.60 4.79
CA THR A 12 -7.18 7.96 5.15
C THR A 12 -7.17 8.18 6.67
N ALA A 13 -7.96 7.42 7.44
CA ALA A 13 -7.91 7.48 8.89
C ALA A 13 -6.60 6.88 9.44
N LYS A 14 -6.09 5.85 8.78
CA LYS A 14 -4.82 5.20 9.15
C LYS A 14 -3.61 6.07 8.82
N ASP A 15 -3.67 6.83 7.73
CA ASP A 15 -2.63 7.79 7.34
C ASP A 15 -2.56 8.97 8.34
N ILE A 16 -3.69 9.44 8.86
CA ILE A 16 -3.75 10.52 9.87
C ILE A 16 -3.17 10.05 11.22
N ILE A 17 -3.46 8.82 11.65
CA ILE A 17 -2.91 8.25 12.90
C ILE A 17 -1.39 8.10 12.82
N LEU A 18 -0.85 7.84 11.62
CA LEU A 18 0.59 7.65 11.39
C LEU A 18 1.34 8.95 11.06
N GLY A 19 0.67 10.12 11.12
CA GLY A 19 1.29 11.42 10.82
C GLY A 19 1.68 11.60 9.35
N LEU A 20 1.08 10.82 8.44
CA LEU A 20 1.32 10.90 7.00
C LEU A 20 0.30 11.83 6.33
N ALA A 21 0.72 12.55 5.29
CA ALA A 21 -0.15 13.45 4.54
C ALA A 21 -1.33 12.67 3.92
N PRO A 22 -2.58 13.17 4.05
CA PRO A 22 -3.77 12.46 3.58
C PRO A 22 -3.71 12.25 2.07
N SER A 23 -3.84 11.00 1.65
CA SER A 23 -3.75 10.58 0.25
C SER A 23 -5.06 10.81 -0.50
N GLY A 24 -5.42 12.08 -0.71
CA GLY A 24 -6.57 12.49 -1.53
C GLY A 24 -6.31 13.80 -2.25
N GLN A 25 -6.60 13.87 -3.56
CA GLN A 25 -6.48 15.09 -4.34
C GLN A 25 -7.38 16.18 -3.73
N GLY A 26 -6.76 17.24 -3.22
CA GLY A 26 -7.47 18.41 -2.71
C GLY A 26 -8.31 19.11 -3.79
N PRO A 27 -9.30 19.94 -3.38
CA PRO A 27 -10.24 20.54 -4.31
C PRO A 27 -9.56 21.59 -5.18
N ARG A 28 -9.88 21.59 -6.48
CA ARG A 28 -9.42 22.64 -7.41
C ARG A 28 -10.07 23.99 -7.05
N PRO A 29 -9.36 25.11 -7.23
CA PRO A 29 -9.92 26.45 -7.00
C PRO A 29 -11.01 26.79 -8.03
N PRO A 30 -12.02 27.61 -7.66
CA PRO A 30 -13.14 27.93 -8.52
C PRO A 30 -12.75 28.96 -9.60
N LYS A 31 -13.28 28.76 -10.81
CA LYS A 31 -13.17 29.71 -11.92
C LYS A 31 -14.06 30.94 -11.67
N GLU A 32 -13.48 32.11 -11.88
CA GLU A 32 -14.16 33.41 -11.85
C GLU A 32 -15.29 33.50 -12.87
N GLY A 33 -16.33 34.25 -12.47
CA GLY A 33 -17.61 34.34 -13.17
C GLY A 33 -17.62 35.29 -14.36
N VAL A 34 -18.67 35.12 -15.16
CA VAL A 34 -19.13 36.11 -16.14
C VAL A 34 -20.54 36.54 -15.75
N LYS A 35 -20.68 37.84 -15.44
CA LYS A 35 -21.94 38.56 -15.26
C LYS A 35 -22.73 38.58 -16.58
N ARG A 36 -24.06 38.45 -16.51
CA ARG A 36 -24.98 39.27 -17.31
C ARG A 36 -26.21 39.67 -16.50
N SER A 37 -26.65 40.87 -16.83
CA SER A 37 -27.54 41.80 -16.14
C SER A 37 -28.93 41.85 -16.76
N ASN A 38 -29.82 42.62 -16.09
CA ASN A 38 -31.09 43.19 -16.56
C ASN A 38 -32.30 42.23 -16.53
N SER A 39 -33.52 42.63 -16.15
CA SER A 39 -34.12 43.94 -15.84
C SER A 39 -35.47 43.75 -15.12
N MET A 40 -35.81 44.75 -14.29
CA MET A 40 -37.13 45.33 -13.98
C MET A 40 -38.43 44.69 -14.54
N ASP A 41 -39.41 44.46 -13.65
CA ASP A 41 -40.69 45.22 -13.50
C ASP A 41 -41.72 44.37 -12.69
N VAL A 42 -42.16 44.77 -11.49
CA VAL A 42 -43.31 45.65 -11.12
C VAL A 42 -44.71 44.99 -11.21
N ARG A 43 -45.36 44.86 -10.03
CA ARG A 43 -46.83 44.74 -9.73
C ARG A 43 -47.54 43.45 -10.25
N THR A 44 -48.57 42.84 -9.65
CA THR A 44 -49.64 43.26 -8.71
C THR A 44 -50.40 42.00 -8.19
N ARG A 45 -50.94 42.11 -6.97
CA ARG A 45 -52.17 41.52 -6.38
C ARG A 45 -52.92 40.30 -7.01
N SER A 46 -53.23 39.39 -6.08
CA SER A 46 -54.54 38.75 -5.75
C SER A 46 -55.16 37.63 -6.61
N SER A 47 -55.49 36.57 -5.86
CA SER A 47 -56.77 35.83 -5.75
C SER A 47 -57.18 34.74 -6.75
N THR A 48 -57.61 33.63 -6.12
CA THR A 48 -58.74 32.72 -6.42
C THR A 48 -58.64 31.65 -7.51
N ALA A 49 -58.61 30.41 -6.99
CA ALA A 49 -59.61 29.35 -7.14
C ALA A 49 -59.79 28.58 -8.47
N SER A 50 -59.84 27.25 -8.30
CA SER A 50 -60.63 26.24 -9.03
C SER A 50 -60.28 26.01 -10.51
N SER A 51 -60.31 24.82 -11.09
CA SER A 51 -60.74 23.46 -10.71
C SER A 51 -60.56 22.58 -11.95
N SER A 52 -60.27 21.28 -11.77
CA SER A 52 -60.77 20.11 -12.54
C SER A 52 -60.63 20.12 -14.08
N SER A 53 -60.54 19.03 -14.85
CA SER A 53 -60.44 17.58 -14.71
C SER A 53 -60.43 17.03 -16.15
N LYS A 54 -60.20 15.71 -16.28
CA LYS A 54 -60.36 14.83 -17.47
C LYS A 54 -59.11 14.77 -18.37
N ALA A 55 -58.31 13.70 -18.37
CA ALA A 55 -58.54 12.25 -18.51
C ALA A 55 -58.79 11.79 -19.96
N VAL A 56 -58.02 10.74 -20.33
CA VAL A 56 -58.42 9.51 -21.05
C VAL A 56 -57.54 9.15 -22.28
N ASP A 57 -57.10 7.87 -22.26
CA ASP A 57 -56.71 6.96 -23.34
C ASP A 57 -55.29 6.96 -23.96
N LEU A 58 -54.68 5.82 -24.30
CA LEU A 58 -54.83 4.39 -23.94
C LEU A 58 -53.61 3.64 -24.52
N ASN A 59 -53.06 2.67 -23.77
CA ASN A 59 -52.39 1.43 -24.21
C ASN A 59 -51.53 1.35 -25.50
N GLN A 60 -50.27 0.90 -25.35
CA GLN A 60 -49.92 -0.52 -25.61
C GLN A 60 -48.46 -0.89 -25.29
N ARG A 61 -48.34 -2.09 -24.69
CA ARG A 61 -47.26 -3.09 -24.77
C ARG A 61 -46.00 -2.95 -23.90
N SER A 62 -46.09 -3.70 -22.80
CA SER A 62 -45.03 -4.35 -22.02
C SER A 62 -44.03 -5.18 -22.82
N SER A 63 -42.74 -4.97 -22.53
CA SER A 63 -41.71 -6.01 -22.55
C SER A 63 -40.79 -5.82 -21.35
N SER A 64 -40.66 -6.89 -20.57
CA SER A 64 -39.92 -7.05 -19.32
C SER A 64 -38.40 -6.84 -19.44
N VAL A 65 -37.78 -6.00 -18.59
CA VAL A 65 -36.40 -6.19 -18.11
C VAL A 65 -36.23 -5.55 -16.72
N ILE A 66 -36.05 -6.42 -15.72
CA ILE A 66 -35.19 -6.33 -14.54
C ILE A 66 -34.96 -4.93 -13.92
N VAL A 67 -35.55 -4.80 -12.72
CA VAL A 67 -35.35 -3.75 -11.72
C VAL A 67 -33.87 -3.60 -11.37
N ASP A 68 -33.26 -2.49 -11.77
CA ASP A 68 -32.00 -2.02 -11.19
C ASP A 68 -32.32 -0.77 -10.36
N ARG A 69 -32.68 -1.00 -9.09
CA ARG A 69 -32.87 0.05 -8.08
C ARG A 69 -31.52 0.68 -7.77
N ARG A 70 -31.06 1.58 -8.63
CA ARG A 70 -30.00 2.52 -8.29
C ARG A 70 -30.55 3.48 -7.21
N PRO A 71 -29.88 3.64 -6.06
CA PRO A 71 -30.29 4.62 -5.08
C PRO A 71 -30.13 6.02 -5.69
N ASP A 72 -31.21 6.80 -5.70
CA ASP A 72 -31.18 8.22 -6.05
C ASP A 72 -30.25 8.96 -5.08
N ASN A 73 -28.97 9.06 -5.46
CA ASN A 73 -27.95 9.78 -4.69
C ASN A 73 -28.26 11.29 -4.57
N SER A 74 -29.18 11.81 -5.39
CA SER A 74 -29.73 13.16 -5.27
C SER A 74 -30.55 13.34 -3.98
N ALA A 75 -31.32 12.33 -3.57
CA ALA A 75 -32.07 12.36 -2.32
C ALA A 75 -31.13 12.33 -1.10
N ILE A 76 -30.05 11.54 -1.19
CA ILE A 76 -29.03 11.45 -0.14
C ILE A 76 -28.23 12.76 -0.03
N GLN A 77 -27.86 13.38 -1.15
CA GLN A 77 -27.20 14.70 -1.14
C GLN A 77 -28.11 15.81 -0.59
N ASN A 78 -29.39 15.81 -0.95
CA ASN A 78 -30.36 16.77 -0.40
C ASN A 78 -30.53 16.59 1.11
N LEU A 79 -30.59 15.35 1.60
CA LEU A 79 -30.64 15.06 3.03
C LEU A 79 -29.35 15.45 3.75
N GLN A 80 -28.18 15.27 3.13
CA GLN A 80 -26.89 15.71 3.71
C GLN A 80 -26.79 17.24 3.78
N SER A 81 -27.28 17.95 2.76
CA SER A 81 -27.36 19.42 2.78
C SER A 81 -28.31 19.91 3.87
N GLN A 82 -29.50 19.33 3.96
CA GLN A 82 -30.47 19.66 5.01
C GLN A 82 -29.95 19.34 6.41
N LEU A 83 -29.22 18.23 6.58
CA LEU A 83 -28.59 17.88 7.86
C LEU A 83 -27.52 18.92 8.26
N SER A 84 -26.74 19.40 7.29
CA SER A 84 -25.70 20.41 7.52
C SER A 84 -26.31 21.77 7.89
N GLU A 85 -27.40 22.15 7.22
CA GLU A 85 -28.16 23.36 7.55
C GLU A 85 -28.82 23.26 8.93
N LEU A 86 -29.41 22.11 9.27
CA LEU A 86 -29.96 21.86 10.60
C LEU A 86 -28.89 21.89 11.69
N GLN A 87 -27.71 21.32 11.45
CA GLN A 87 -26.59 21.38 12.39
C GLN A 87 -26.11 22.82 12.61
N ARG A 88 -26.07 23.63 11.54
CA ARG A 88 -25.74 25.05 11.64
C ARG A 88 -26.80 25.81 12.43
N HIS A 89 -28.09 25.61 12.13
CA HIS A 89 -29.18 26.23 12.87
C HIS A 89 -29.18 25.83 14.35
N ASN A 90 -28.89 24.57 14.66
CA ASN A 90 -28.81 24.09 16.04
C ASN A 90 -27.65 24.76 16.80
N LYS A 91 -26.50 24.96 16.13
CA LYS A 91 -25.37 25.71 16.71
C LYS A 91 -25.70 27.18 16.94
N GLU A 92 -26.38 27.83 16.01
CA GLU A 92 -26.85 29.22 16.14
C GLU A 92 -27.89 29.35 17.26
N LEU A 93 -28.81 28.39 17.39
CA LEU A 93 -29.82 28.36 18.45
C LEU A 93 -29.21 28.14 19.83
N LEU A 94 -28.21 27.25 19.95
CA LEU A 94 -27.45 27.05 21.18
C LEU A 94 -26.69 28.31 21.60
N ALA A 95 -26.09 29.03 20.64
CA ALA A 95 -25.42 30.29 20.89
C ALA A 95 -26.40 31.39 21.33
N ALA A 96 -27.58 31.45 20.70
CA ALA A 96 -28.65 32.35 21.10
C ALA A 96 -29.21 32.03 22.50
N GLU A 97 -29.35 30.75 22.84
CA GLU A 97 -29.74 30.30 24.18
C GLU A 97 -28.71 30.72 25.24
N GLN A 98 -27.41 30.49 24.97
CA GLN A 98 -26.34 30.92 25.88
C GLN A 98 -26.32 32.44 26.06
N ALA A 99 -26.56 33.21 25.00
CA ALA A 99 -26.68 34.66 25.09
C ALA A 99 -27.91 35.10 25.91
N ALA A 100 -29.04 34.40 25.76
CA ALA A 100 -30.26 34.66 26.54
C ALA A 100 -30.06 34.32 28.04
N ARG A 101 -29.39 33.21 28.37
CA ARG A 101 -29.04 32.85 29.75
C ARG A 101 -28.17 33.91 30.42
N ARG A 102 -27.13 34.41 29.73
CA ARG A 102 -26.29 35.51 30.24
C ARG A 102 -27.09 36.80 30.50
N ARG A 103 -28.09 37.11 29.66
CA ARG A 103 -28.98 38.26 29.88
C ARG A 103 -29.91 38.06 31.08
N LEU A 104 -30.42 36.85 31.28
CA LEU A 104 -31.24 36.51 32.45
C LEU A 104 -30.44 36.55 33.75
N GLU A 105 -29.21 36.04 33.75
CA GLU A 105 -28.29 36.15 34.90
C GLU A 105 -27.98 37.61 35.22
N ALA A 106 -27.66 38.43 34.21
CA ALA A 106 -27.43 39.86 34.42
C ALA A 106 -28.67 40.59 34.98
N ASN A 107 -29.88 40.24 34.51
CA ASN A 107 -31.11 40.79 35.05
C ASN A 107 -31.39 40.31 36.48
N HIS A 108 -31.07 39.05 36.80
CA HIS A 108 -31.20 38.51 38.15
C HIS A 108 -30.26 39.22 39.12
N ASP A 109 -29.01 39.48 38.74
CA ASP A 109 -28.05 40.24 39.54
C ASP A 109 -28.48 41.69 39.78
N VAL A 110 -29.16 42.31 38.81
CA VAL A 110 -29.73 43.66 38.96
C VAL A 110 -30.92 43.65 39.91
N LEU A 111 -31.83 42.68 39.77
CA LEU A 111 -32.96 42.50 40.67
C LEU A 111 -32.50 42.16 42.10
N GLN A 112 -31.51 41.30 42.26
CA GLN A 112 -30.95 40.95 43.56
C GLN A 112 -30.29 42.17 44.21
N ARG A 113 -29.55 42.98 43.44
CA ARG A 113 -29.03 44.28 43.92
C ARG A 113 -30.16 45.23 44.32
N GLN A 114 -31.21 45.35 43.52
CA GLN A 114 -32.36 46.20 43.84
C GLN A 114 -33.09 45.74 45.10
N VAL A 115 -33.32 44.43 45.29
CA VAL A 115 -33.95 43.89 46.50
C VAL A 115 -33.07 44.14 47.74
N MET A 116 -31.75 43.97 47.62
CA MET A 116 -30.84 44.28 48.73
C MET A 116 -30.76 45.78 49.05
N THR A 117 -30.89 46.67 48.06
CA THR A 117 -30.96 48.12 48.31
C THR A 117 -32.33 48.61 48.80
N THR A 118 -33.41 47.93 48.44
CA THR A 118 -34.78 48.31 48.84
C THR A 118 -35.14 47.79 50.24
N GLY A 119 -34.49 46.70 50.69
CA GLY A 119 -34.69 46.12 52.02
C GLY A 119 -34.33 47.02 53.21
N ASN A 120 -33.60 48.12 53.01
CA ASN A 120 -33.19 49.03 54.09
C ASN A 120 -34.01 50.33 54.22
N ASN A 121 -34.91 50.64 53.27
CA ASN A 121 -35.68 51.89 53.31
C ASN A 121 -37.12 51.72 53.85
N GLY A 122 -37.63 50.50 54.00
CA GLY A 122 -38.96 50.25 54.57
C GLY A 122 -39.05 50.26 56.10
N SER A 123 -37.91 50.27 56.81
CA SER A 123 -37.89 50.20 58.29
C SER A 123 -38.01 51.56 58.99
N ARG A 124 -37.63 52.66 58.32
CA ARG A 124 -37.67 54.00 58.94
C ARG A 124 -39.08 54.60 58.96
N ASP A 125 -39.84 54.40 57.88
CA ASP A 125 -41.19 54.96 57.78
C ASP A 125 -42.20 54.26 58.73
N VAL A 126 -41.97 52.99 59.06
CA VAL A 126 -42.81 52.24 60.02
C VAL A 126 -42.54 52.68 61.47
N ASP A 127 -41.28 52.99 61.82
CA ASP A 127 -40.93 53.48 63.15
C ASP A 127 -41.43 54.90 63.42
N ASP A 128 -41.44 55.78 62.40
CA ASP A 128 -41.97 57.14 62.52
C ASP A 128 -43.50 57.16 62.65
N LEU A 129 -44.22 56.32 61.90
CA LEU A 129 -45.66 56.11 62.07
C LEU A 129 -45.99 55.57 63.47
N ARG A 130 -45.16 54.67 64.01
CA ARG A 130 -45.34 54.11 65.35
C ARG A 130 -45.15 55.16 66.45
N ARG A 131 -44.17 56.06 66.31
CA ARG A 131 -43.98 57.19 67.24
C ARG A 131 -45.13 58.18 67.20
N GLN A 132 -45.71 58.41 66.03
CA GLN A 132 -46.83 59.35 65.86
C GLN A 132 -48.12 58.83 66.51
N VAL A 133 -48.40 57.52 66.41
CA VAL A 133 -49.56 56.87 67.06
C VAL A 133 -49.46 56.96 68.59
N MET A 134 -48.27 56.74 69.18
CA MET A 134 -48.08 56.85 70.64
C MET A 134 -48.29 58.28 71.17
N SER A 135 -47.99 59.30 70.36
CA SER A 135 -48.23 60.70 70.75
C SER A 135 -49.72 61.07 70.76
N VAL A 136 -50.51 60.47 69.86
CA VAL A 136 -51.96 60.68 69.80
C VAL A 136 -52.67 60.01 70.97
N ASP A 137 -52.28 58.79 71.34
CA ASP A 137 -52.83 58.07 72.50
C ASP A 137 -52.60 58.84 73.83
N GLY A 138 -51.42 59.45 73.99
CA GLY A 138 -51.12 60.29 75.16
C GLY A 138 -52.04 61.52 75.28
N LYS A 139 -52.44 62.11 74.15
CA LYS A 139 -53.35 63.28 74.14
C LYS A 139 -54.80 62.88 74.41
N VAL A 140 -55.23 61.71 73.95
CA VAL A 140 -56.59 61.19 74.21
C VAL A 140 -56.78 60.85 75.70
N MET A 141 -55.77 60.27 76.34
CA MET A 141 -55.77 60.01 77.79
C MET A 141 -55.89 61.30 78.62
N ALA A 142 -55.17 62.36 78.23
CA ALA A 142 -55.24 63.65 78.93
C ALA A 142 -56.65 64.29 78.85
N MET A 143 -57.26 64.29 77.65
CA MET A 143 -58.63 64.79 77.46
C MET A 143 -59.67 63.98 78.25
N SER A 144 -59.47 62.66 78.40
CA SER A 144 -60.38 61.83 79.20
C SER A 144 -60.37 62.20 80.69
N ASN A 145 -59.23 62.67 81.22
CA ASN A 145 -59.11 63.11 82.62
C ASN A 145 -59.73 64.50 82.84
N ASP A 146 -59.62 65.40 81.87
CA ASP A 146 -60.21 66.74 81.94
C ASP A 146 -61.75 66.68 81.94
N ILE A 147 -62.33 65.77 81.17
CA ILE A 147 -63.79 65.53 81.13
C ILE A 147 -64.31 65.00 82.47
N GLY A 148 -63.54 64.15 83.17
CA GLY A 148 -63.90 63.68 84.51
C GLY A 148 -63.94 64.79 85.57
N SER A 149 -63.03 65.77 85.44
CA SER A 149 -62.91 66.90 86.37
C SER A 149 -64.03 67.94 86.18
N LEU A 150 -64.50 68.12 84.94
CA LEU A 150 -65.64 69.00 84.62
C LEU A 150 -66.97 68.48 85.20
N ARG A 151 -67.17 67.16 85.16
CA ARG A 151 -68.40 66.54 85.68
C ARG A 151 -68.56 66.70 87.19
N THR A 152 -67.47 66.58 87.95
CA THR A 152 -67.47 66.76 89.41
C THR A 152 -67.71 68.21 89.85
N THR A 153 -67.37 69.19 89.00
CA THR A 153 -67.58 70.61 89.30
C THR A 153 -69.05 71.02 89.09
N LEU A 154 -69.72 70.44 88.09
CA LEU A 154 -71.14 70.70 87.79
C LEU A 154 -72.10 70.17 88.88
N ASP A 155 -71.83 68.98 89.45
CA ASP A 155 -72.66 68.42 90.52
C ASP A 155 -72.63 69.27 91.80
N ARG A 156 -71.52 69.96 92.06
CA ARG A 156 -71.36 70.81 93.26
C ARG A 156 -72.16 72.11 93.17
N GLN A 157 -72.28 72.69 91.97
CA GLN A 157 -73.03 73.93 91.73
C GLN A 157 -74.56 73.71 91.75
N LEU A 158 -75.03 72.51 91.45
CA LEU A 158 -76.46 72.17 91.52
C LEU A 158 -76.96 72.09 92.98
N GLN A 159 -76.09 71.68 93.91
CA GLN A 159 -76.42 71.51 95.32
C GLN A 159 -76.60 72.85 96.07
N ASP A 160 -75.82 73.88 95.72
CA ASP A 160 -75.85 75.19 96.38
C ASP A 160 -77.12 76.01 96.05
N LEU A 161 -77.74 75.78 94.89
CA LEU A 161 -78.98 76.44 94.47
C LEU A 161 -80.22 75.98 95.25
N ILE A 162 -80.18 74.79 95.87
CA ILE A 162 -81.30 74.25 96.66
C ILE A 162 -81.36 74.90 98.05
N HIS A 163 -80.22 75.33 98.61
CA HIS A 163 -80.16 75.90 99.96
C HIS A 163 -80.69 77.35 100.04
N ILE A 164 -80.54 78.15 98.99
CA ILE A 164 -80.94 79.57 98.99
C ILE A 164 -82.48 79.75 98.91
N ASN A 165 -83.22 78.76 98.41
CA ASN A 165 -84.69 78.84 98.29
C ASN A 165 -85.44 78.65 99.62
N ASN A 166 -84.80 78.14 100.68
CA ASN A 166 -85.47 77.82 101.94
C ASN A 166 -85.45 78.95 102.99
N GLU A 167 -84.57 79.96 102.86
CA GLU A 167 -84.41 81.00 103.90
C GLU A 167 -85.29 82.25 103.73
N MET A 168 -86.06 82.37 102.64
CA MET A 168 -86.83 83.58 102.30
C MET A 168 -88.29 83.63 102.82
N LYS A 169 -88.71 82.77 103.76
CA LYS A 169 -90.14 82.60 104.13
C LYS A 169 -90.50 82.69 105.63
N SER A 170 -89.87 83.53 106.44
CA SER A 170 -90.48 83.80 107.77
C SER A 170 -90.21 85.18 108.37
N ARG A 171 -91.33 85.84 108.71
CA ARG A 171 -91.64 86.70 109.89
C ARG A 171 -92.01 88.18 109.65
N PRO A 172 -92.90 88.76 110.51
CA PRO A 172 -94.26 89.08 110.08
C PRO A 172 -94.77 90.47 110.53
N THR A 173 -96.04 90.72 110.19
CA THR A 173 -96.93 91.89 110.36
C THR A 173 -97.46 92.12 111.79
N VAL A 174 -97.83 93.37 112.12
CA VAL A 174 -98.53 93.78 113.36
C VAL A 174 -99.79 94.59 113.05
N ASP A 175 -100.88 94.22 113.70
CA ASP A 175 -102.26 94.76 113.63
C ASP A 175 -102.52 95.85 114.73
N PRO A 176 -103.57 96.69 114.60
CA PRO A 176 -103.68 98.02 115.20
C PRO A 176 -104.68 98.11 116.37
N ASN A 177 -104.38 98.98 117.34
CA ASN A 177 -105.36 99.86 118.01
C ASN A 177 -104.65 100.65 119.12
N LYS A 178 -104.55 101.98 118.96
CA LYS A 178 -104.57 103.01 120.03
C LYS A 178 -104.24 104.39 119.43
N ILE A 179 -105.24 104.94 118.74
CA ILE A 179 -105.28 106.32 118.26
C ILE A 179 -105.72 107.20 119.45
N ALA A 180 -104.76 107.66 120.25
CA ALA A 180 -104.96 108.76 121.21
C ALA A 180 -103.63 109.41 121.69
N SER A 181 -102.48 108.75 121.52
CA SER A 181 -101.13 109.33 121.69
C SER A 181 -100.42 109.59 120.35
N SER A 182 -101.17 109.50 119.24
CA SER A 182 -100.68 109.47 117.85
C SER A 182 -99.98 110.76 117.40
N ASN A 183 -100.24 111.93 117.99
CA ASN A 183 -99.64 113.17 117.49
C ASN A 183 -98.21 113.40 118.00
N GLN A 184 -97.86 112.99 119.23
CA GLN A 184 -96.45 113.01 119.69
C GLN A 184 -95.61 111.86 119.10
N GLN A 185 -96.24 110.71 118.80
CA GLN A 185 -95.56 109.63 118.08
C GLN A 185 -95.37 109.93 116.59
N LEU A 186 -96.28 110.67 115.95
CA LEU A 186 -96.10 111.11 114.56
C LEU A 186 -94.92 112.08 114.43
N ASP A 187 -94.73 113.01 115.36
CA ASP A 187 -93.57 113.92 115.33
C ASP A 187 -92.24 113.18 115.57
N ASN A 188 -92.21 112.22 116.50
CA ASN A 188 -91.02 111.36 116.67
C ASN A 188 -90.79 110.48 115.43
N LYS A 189 -91.84 109.93 114.81
CA LYS A 189 -91.73 109.18 113.55
C LYS A 189 -91.32 110.04 112.37
N ILE A 190 -91.74 111.31 112.29
CA ILE A 190 -91.30 112.24 111.24
C ILE A 190 -89.82 112.56 111.45
N ARG A 191 -89.37 112.74 112.69
CA ARG A 191 -87.96 112.95 113.01
C ARG A 191 -87.10 111.72 112.72
N ASP A 192 -87.60 110.52 113.03
CA ASP A 192 -86.96 109.24 112.69
C ASP A 192 -86.97 108.98 111.17
N LEU A 193 -88.07 109.30 110.47
CA LEU A 193 -88.12 109.23 109.00
C LEU A 193 -87.14 110.21 108.37
N HIS A 194 -86.98 111.41 108.92
CA HIS A 194 -86.00 112.36 108.45
C HIS A 194 -84.56 111.86 108.69
N SER A 195 -84.30 111.23 109.84
CA SER A 195 -83.04 110.56 110.14
C SER A 195 -82.77 109.39 109.18
N ASN A 196 -83.76 108.55 108.92
CA ASN A 196 -83.68 107.42 108.00
C ASN A 196 -83.48 107.89 106.54
N ILE A 197 -84.13 108.99 106.13
CA ILE A 197 -83.92 109.59 104.81
C ILE A 197 -82.50 110.16 104.69
N MET A 198 -81.98 110.80 105.74
CA MET A 198 -80.59 111.26 105.78
C MET A 198 -79.60 110.09 105.68
N GLN A 199 -79.83 109.00 106.42
CA GLN A 199 -79.00 107.79 106.36
C GLN A 199 -79.08 107.12 104.98
N LEU A 200 -80.27 106.99 104.39
CA LEU A 200 -80.44 106.45 103.04
C LEU A 200 -79.75 107.32 101.99
N LYS A 201 -79.83 108.64 102.10
CA LYS A 201 -79.11 109.56 101.22
C LYS A 201 -77.60 109.37 101.34
N GLN A 202 -77.11 109.18 102.56
CA GLN A 202 -75.68 108.94 102.82
C GLN A 202 -75.23 107.57 102.29
N GLN A 203 -76.06 106.53 102.43
CA GLN A 203 -75.81 105.21 101.84
C GLN A 203 -75.83 105.25 100.32
N LEU A 204 -76.78 105.98 99.72
CA LEU A 204 -76.87 106.11 98.26
C LEU A 204 -75.68 106.87 97.67
N GLU A 205 -75.23 107.94 98.34
CA GLU A 205 -74.00 108.63 97.93
C GLU A 205 -72.76 107.74 98.15
N HIS A 206 -72.72 106.95 99.22
CA HIS A 206 -71.63 105.99 99.42
C HIS A 206 -71.61 104.92 98.32
N GLU A 207 -72.75 104.31 98.00
CA GLU A 207 -72.87 103.32 96.93
C GLU A 207 -72.53 103.91 95.57
N LYS A 208 -72.92 105.16 95.30
CA LYS A 208 -72.52 105.89 94.09
C LYS A 208 -71.01 106.10 94.02
N THR A 209 -70.37 106.42 95.15
CA THR A 209 -68.90 106.53 95.20
C THR A 209 -68.20 105.18 95.01
N GLU A 210 -68.73 104.10 95.58
CA GLU A 210 -68.19 102.75 95.40
C GLU A 210 -68.37 102.26 93.97
N ARG A 211 -69.55 102.44 93.35
CA ARG A 211 -69.76 102.15 91.93
C ARG A 211 -68.83 102.92 91.02
N ASN A 212 -68.54 104.19 91.33
CA ASN A 212 -67.55 104.97 90.58
C ASN A 212 -66.12 104.45 90.78
N ARG A 213 -65.74 103.99 91.98
CA ARG A 213 -64.44 103.34 92.23
C ARG A 213 -64.31 102.02 91.50
N GLU A 214 -65.34 101.17 91.56
CA GLU A 214 -65.38 99.90 90.85
C GLU A 214 -65.35 100.10 89.33
N ALA A 215 -66.12 101.05 88.78
CA ALA A 215 -66.08 101.37 87.35
C ALA A 215 -64.69 101.81 86.90
N LYS A 216 -63.97 102.57 87.74
CA LYS A 216 -62.58 102.95 87.47
C LYS A 216 -61.64 101.74 87.52
N LEU A 217 -61.76 100.88 88.52
CA LEU A 217 -60.97 99.64 88.63
C LEU A 217 -61.22 98.70 87.45
N PHE A 218 -62.47 98.56 87.00
CA PHE A 218 -62.80 97.79 85.80
C PHE A 218 -62.22 98.43 84.54
N GLY A 219 -62.27 99.76 84.42
CA GLY A 219 -61.61 100.49 83.34
C GLY A 219 -60.10 100.23 83.28
N ASP A 220 -59.42 100.32 84.43
CA ASP A 220 -57.98 100.07 84.55
C ASP A 220 -57.63 98.60 84.22
N ASN A 221 -58.44 97.65 84.69
CA ASN A 221 -58.27 96.22 84.37
C ASN A 221 -58.49 95.92 82.89
N ILE A 222 -59.49 96.52 82.25
CA ILE A 222 -59.72 96.40 80.81
C ILE A 222 -58.53 96.98 80.05
N HIS A 223 -58.01 98.12 80.47
CA HIS A 223 -56.85 98.73 79.81
C HIS A 223 -55.60 97.86 79.93
N ARG A 224 -55.37 97.27 81.11
CA ARG A 224 -54.27 96.32 81.33
C ARG A 224 -54.40 95.06 80.47
N LEU A 225 -55.61 94.50 80.35
CA LEU A 225 -55.87 93.34 79.48
C LEU A 225 -55.65 93.69 78.00
N GLN A 226 -56.10 94.86 77.55
CA GLN A 226 -55.85 95.34 76.19
C GLN A 226 -54.35 95.49 75.90
N GLU A 227 -53.57 95.98 76.87
CA GLU A 227 -52.12 96.10 76.71
C GLU A 227 -51.41 94.74 76.67
N ILE A 228 -51.84 93.78 77.50
CA ILE A 228 -51.33 92.40 77.46
C ILE A 228 -51.63 91.76 76.10
N ILE A 229 -52.84 91.92 75.56
CA ILE A 229 -53.22 91.40 74.24
C ILE A 229 -52.32 92.02 73.15
N ARG A 230 -52.13 93.35 73.18
CA ARG A 230 -51.24 94.03 72.23
C ARG A 230 -49.80 93.54 72.32
N GLN A 231 -49.28 93.30 73.53
CA GLN A 231 -47.94 92.75 73.71
C GLN A 231 -47.84 91.30 73.20
N GLN A 232 -48.86 90.48 73.43
CA GLN A 232 -48.92 89.12 72.89
C GLN A 232 -48.99 89.12 71.36
N ASP A 233 -49.75 90.01 70.74
CA ASP A 233 -49.84 90.10 69.29
C ASP A 233 -48.52 90.59 68.66
N ARG A 234 -47.84 91.54 69.30
CA ARG A 234 -46.48 91.95 68.90
C ARG A 234 -45.51 90.77 69.00
N SER A 235 -45.50 90.06 70.14
CA SER A 235 -44.65 88.88 70.35
C SER A 235 -44.92 87.77 69.34
N LYS A 236 -46.19 87.45 69.06
CA LYS A 236 -46.56 86.48 68.02
C LYS A 236 -46.08 86.91 66.64
N THR A 237 -46.24 88.20 66.31
CA THR A 237 -45.78 88.75 65.03
C THR A 237 -44.27 88.66 64.90
N ASP A 238 -43.52 88.95 65.96
CA ASP A 238 -42.06 88.83 65.98
C ASP A 238 -41.61 87.36 65.85
N ILE A 239 -42.29 86.43 66.52
CA ILE A 239 -42.03 84.99 66.38
C ILE A 239 -42.31 84.52 64.95
N LEU A 240 -43.43 84.92 64.34
CA LEU A 240 -43.78 84.58 62.96
C LEU A 240 -42.76 85.16 61.97
N ASN A 241 -42.34 86.41 62.16
CA ASN A 241 -41.31 87.03 61.32
C ASN A 241 -39.96 86.31 61.45
N ASN A 242 -39.58 85.91 62.66
CA ASN A 242 -38.34 85.15 62.89
C ASN A 242 -38.41 83.74 62.30
N LEU A 243 -39.56 83.06 62.39
CA LEU A 243 -39.78 81.76 61.76
C LEU A 243 -39.76 81.86 60.22
N SER A 244 -40.36 82.91 59.65
CA SER A 244 -40.29 83.18 58.21
C SER A 244 -38.86 83.41 57.74
N LYS A 245 -38.12 84.32 58.41
CA LYS A 245 -36.71 84.59 58.09
C LYS A 245 -35.84 83.34 58.23
N LYS A 246 -36.08 82.53 59.26
CA LYS A 246 -35.38 81.25 59.45
C LYS A 246 -35.71 80.27 58.32
N GLY A 247 -36.99 80.17 57.94
CA GLY A 247 -37.43 79.33 56.82
C GLY A 247 -36.79 79.74 55.49
N ASP A 248 -36.69 81.05 55.22
CA ASP A 248 -36.01 81.57 54.03
C ASP A 248 -34.51 81.25 54.06
N SER A 249 -33.84 81.43 55.20
CA SER A 249 -32.42 81.07 55.36
C SER A 249 -32.16 79.58 55.19
N ASP A 250 -33.02 78.72 55.73
CA ASP A 250 -32.88 77.27 55.61
C ASP A 250 -33.13 76.82 54.15
N LYS A 251 -34.10 77.45 53.46
CA LYS A 251 -34.33 77.23 52.02
C LYS A 251 -33.14 77.66 51.17
N GLU A 252 -32.52 78.79 51.48
CA GLU A 252 -31.31 79.27 50.80
C GLU A 252 -30.14 78.30 51.00
N LYS A 253 -29.89 77.85 52.24
CA LYS A 253 -28.86 76.84 52.52
C LYS A 253 -29.10 75.53 51.79
N LEU A 254 -30.34 75.03 51.75
CA LEU A 254 -30.69 73.81 51.02
C LEU A 254 -30.48 73.99 49.51
N THR A 255 -30.78 75.16 48.96
CA THR A 255 -30.56 75.43 47.53
C THR A 255 -29.08 75.59 47.18
N GLU A 256 -28.27 76.19 48.07
CA GLU A 256 -26.81 76.19 47.93
C GLU A 256 -26.22 74.78 48.04
N GLU A 257 -26.66 73.98 48.99
CA GLU A 257 -26.20 72.60 49.16
C GLU A 257 -26.60 71.74 47.96
N ALA A 258 -27.81 71.90 47.42
CA ALA A 258 -28.26 71.26 46.20
C ALA A 258 -27.40 71.68 44.99
N LYS A 259 -27.07 72.97 44.85
CA LYS A 259 -26.15 73.45 43.80
C LYS A 259 -24.76 72.84 43.94
N ARG A 260 -24.20 72.84 45.15
CA ARG A 260 -22.88 72.27 45.44
C ARG A 260 -22.83 70.76 45.19
N LEU A 261 -23.88 70.03 45.57
CA LEU A 261 -24.02 68.61 45.26
C LEU A 261 -24.09 68.38 43.74
N ASN A 262 -24.85 69.21 43.02
CA ASN A 262 -24.96 69.11 41.57
C ASN A 262 -23.62 69.39 40.86
N GLU A 263 -22.87 70.39 41.31
CA GLU A 263 -21.50 70.66 40.82
C GLU A 263 -20.58 69.47 41.08
N LYS A 264 -20.65 68.85 42.27
CA LYS A 264 -19.86 67.67 42.60
C LYS A 264 -20.25 66.47 41.74
N ILE A 265 -21.54 66.24 41.50
CA ILE A 265 -22.04 65.20 40.59
C ILE A 265 -21.51 65.44 39.17
N ASN A 266 -21.53 66.67 38.68
CA ASN A 266 -21.02 67.01 37.35
C ASN A 266 -19.51 66.79 37.24
N LEU A 267 -18.73 67.17 38.27
CA LEU A 267 -17.29 66.91 38.31
C LEU A 267 -16.98 65.41 38.27
N ILE A 268 -17.64 64.63 39.12
CA ILE A 268 -17.48 63.16 39.15
C ILE A 268 -17.90 62.56 37.82
N THR A 269 -19.01 63.01 37.23
CA THR A 269 -19.50 62.51 35.93
C THR A 269 -18.50 62.80 34.82
N ASN A 270 -17.93 64.00 34.80
CA ASN A 270 -16.91 64.39 33.82
C ASN A 270 -15.62 63.58 34.00
N GLU A 271 -15.18 63.37 35.24
CA GLU A 271 -14.00 62.57 35.55
C GLU A 271 -14.19 61.09 35.18
N VAL A 272 -15.34 60.50 35.49
CA VAL A 272 -15.67 59.12 35.10
C VAL A 272 -15.76 59.01 33.58
N THR A 273 -16.39 59.96 32.91
CA THR A 273 -16.48 59.98 31.44
C THR A 273 -15.09 60.10 30.82
N LYS A 274 -14.25 61.00 31.33
CA LYS A 274 -12.86 61.17 30.89
C LYS A 274 -12.07 59.88 31.09
N ASN A 275 -12.08 59.30 32.29
CA ASN A 275 -11.39 58.04 32.60
C ASN A 275 -11.87 56.89 31.72
N MET A 276 -13.17 56.81 31.43
CA MET A 276 -13.73 55.82 30.52
C MET A 276 -13.24 56.05 29.07
N THR A 277 -13.23 57.29 28.59
CA THR A 277 -12.71 57.61 27.24
C THR A 277 -11.22 57.35 27.11
N GLU A 278 -10.42 57.68 28.13
CA GLU A 278 -8.99 57.39 28.15
C GLU A 278 -8.72 55.88 28.21
N SER A 279 -9.44 55.14 29.06
CA SER A 279 -9.33 53.68 29.15
C SER A 279 -9.70 52.99 27.84
N THR A 280 -10.81 53.40 27.22
CA THR A 280 -11.23 52.87 25.92
C THR A 280 -10.27 53.23 24.80
N SER A 281 -9.65 54.43 24.82
CA SER A 281 -8.59 54.80 23.87
C SER A 281 -7.35 53.92 24.07
N ARG A 282 -6.87 53.75 25.30
CA ARG A 282 -5.70 52.91 25.61
C ARG A 282 -5.92 51.46 25.16
N ILE A 283 -7.09 50.89 25.45
CA ILE A 283 -7.43 49.53 25.02
C ILE A 283 -7.44 49.42 23.48
N ARG A 284 -7.97 50.43 22.79
CA ARG A 284 -7.99 50.48 21.32
C ARG A 284 -6.57 50.55 20.75
N ASP A 285 -5.71 51.40 21.32
CA ASP A 285 -4.32 51.57 20.89
C ASP A 285 -3.50 50.30 21.16
N GLU A 286 -3.66 49.68 22.33
CA GLU A 286 -3.06 48.38 22.65
C GLU A 286 -3.50 47.28 21.67
N PHE A 287 -4.79 47.22 21.33
CA PHE A 287 -5.30 46.25 20.39
C PHE A 287 -4.77 46.49 18.98
N SER A 288 -4.72 47.76 18.55
CA SER A 288 -4.14 48.16 17.26
C SER A 288 -2.65 47.80 17.18
N ASN A 289 -1.88 48.08 18.23
CA ASN A 289 -0.45 47.72 18.30
C ASN A 289 -0.23 46.20 18.28
N LYS A 290 -1.05 45.43 19.02
CA LYS A 290 -1.01 43.97 18.98
C LYS A 290 -1.36 43.43 17.60
N PHE A 291 -2.35 44.02 16.93
CA PHE A 291 -2.74 43.65 15.58
C PHE A 291 -1.60 43.89 14.57
N LEU A 292 -0.99 45.08 14.60
CA LEU A 292 0.13 45.42 13.71
C LEU A 292 1.36 44.51 13.95
N SER A 293 1.67 44.20 15.21
CA SER A 293 2.75 43.27 15.58
C SER A 293 2.48 41.86 15.05
N LEU A 294 1.25 41.35 15.23
CA LEU A 294 0.83 40.06 14.68
C LEU A 294 0.88 40.04 13.15
N GLU A 295 0.43 41.10 12.48
CA GLU A 295 0.48 41.20 11.02
C GLU A 295 1.94 41.20 10.52
N SER A 296 2.84 41.93 11.19
CA SER A 296 4.26 41.93 10.88
C SER A 296 4.90 40.54 11.08
N ALA A 297 4.56 39.85 12.17
CA ALA A 297 5.05 38.50 12.44
C ALA A 297 4.56 37.50 11.39
N LEU A 298 3.29 37.58 10.99
CA LEU A 298 2.72 36.75 9.92
C LEU A 298 3.38 37.02 8.56
N ARG A 299 3.64 38.28 8.23
CA ARG A 299 4.36 38.64 6.99
C ARG A 299 5.77 38.07 6.98
N SER A 300 6.52 38.24 8.07
CA SER A 300 7.87 37.68 8.22
C SER A 300 7.87 36.14 8.16
N GLN A 301 6.90 35.49 8.82
CA GLN A 301 6.76 34.03 8.75
C GLN A 301 6.48 33.56 7.31
N ASN A 302 5.63 34.29 6.57
CA ASN A 302 5.30 33.96 5.19
C ASN A 302 6.51 34.16 4.25
N GLU A 303 7.31 35.21 4.47
CA GLU A 303 8.58 35.41 3.76
C GLU A 303 9.57 34.27 4.01
N ASN A 304 9.74 33.86 5.27
CA ASN A 304 10.60 32.73 5.64
C ASN A 304 10.12 31.42 5.01
N LEU A 305 8.81 31.16 4.99
CA LEU A 305 8.24 29.98 4.32
C LEU A 305 8.50 29.98 2.81
N ASN A 306 8.35 31.15 2.16
CA ASN A 306 8.63 31.30 0.74
C ASN A 306 10.12 31.11 0.42
N GLU A 307 11.02 31.57 1.30
CA GLU A 307 12.46 31.36 1.16
C GLU A 307 12.84 29.89 1.31
N LEU A 308 12.28 29.21 2.31
CA LEU A 308 12.46 27.77 2.52
C LEU A 308 11.91 26.93 1.35
N ASP A 309 10.78 27.31 0.76
CA ASP A 309 10.24 26.65 -0.44
C ASP A 309 11.16 26.88 -1.65
N ARG A 310 11.69 28.10 -1.83
CA ARG A 310 12.67 28.40 -2.89
C ARG A 310 13.96 27.60 -2.73
N GLU A 311 14.49 27.49 -1.53
CA GLU A 311 15.68 26.71 -1.24
C GLU A 311 15.45 25.21 -1.47
N SER A 312 14.29 24.71 -1.01
CA SER A 312 13.89 23.31 -1.23
C SER A 312 13.75 22.99 -2.72
N ARG A 313 13.14 23.88 -3.51
CA ARG A 313 13.06 23.74 -4.98
C ARG A 313 14.44 23.71 -5.62
N LYS A 314 15.33 24.64 -5.26
CA LYS A 314 16.72 24.66 -5.77
C LYS A 314 17.45 23.35 -5.45
N LYS A 315 17.29 22.81 -4.24
CA LYS A 315 17.91 21.54 -3.86
C LYS A 315 17.35 20.35 -4.66
N ILE A 316 16.04 20.31 -4.88
CA ILE A 316 15.39 19.30 -5.72
C ILE A 316 15.88 19.41 -7.17
N ASP A 317 15.95 20.61 -7.73
CA ASP A 317 16.43 20.84 -9.11
C ASP A 317 17.90 20.42 -9.27
N LEU A 318 18.76 20.72 -8.29
CA LEU A 318 20.15 20.24 -8.29
C LEU A 318 20.25 18.71 -8.22
N MET A 319 19.42 18.07 -7.39
CA MET A 319 19.36 16.60 -7.32
C MET A 319 18.88 15.99 -8.64
N LEU A 320 17.85 16.58 -9.27
CA LEU A 320 17.34 16.13 -10.56
C LEU A 320 18.38 16.34 -11.69
N GLY A 321 19.11 17.46 -11.67
CA GLY A 321 20.22 17.70 -12.58
C GLY A 321 21.30 16.62 -12.47
N SER A 322 21.77 16.34 -11.24
CA SER A 322 22.76 15.30 -10.99
C SER A 322 22.28 13.90 -11.41
N GLN A 323 21.01 13.56 -11.17
CA GLN A 323 20.44 12.30 -11.64
C GLN A 323 20.36 12.23 -13.17
N THR A 324 20.06 13.36 -13.82
CA THR A 324 20.04 13.45 -15.28
C THR A 324 21.43 13.20 -15.87
N ASP A 325 22.47 13.79 -15.28
CA ASP A 325 23.87 13.58 -15.69
C ASP A 325 24.32 12.11 -15.50
N GLN A 326 23.88 11.47 -14.41
CA GLN A 326 24.13 10.04 -14.17
C GLN A 326 23.45 9.16 -15.23
N ILE A 327 22.19 9.46 -15.58
CA ILE A 327 21.46 8.75 -16.64
C ILE A 327 22.14 8.94 -17.99
N GLU A 328 22.60 10.15 -18.31
CA GLU A 328 23.33 10.41 -19.56
C GLU A 328 24.65 9.62 -19.61
N THR A 329 25.38 9.58 -18.50
CA THR A 329 26.63 8.80 -18.37
C THR A 329 26.38 7.31 -18.57
N LEU A 330 25.34 6.75 -17.93
CA LEU A 330 24.94 5.36 -18.11
C LEU A 330 24.54 5.07 -19.56
N ASN A 331 23.79 5.97 -20.21
CA ASN A 331 23.42 5.82 -21.61
C ASN A 331 24.66 5.80 -22.53
N LYS A 332 25.64 6.68 -22.29
CA LYS A 332 26.92 6.65 -23.03
C LYS A 332 27.66 5.31 -22.83
N MET A 333 27.71 4.80 -21.60
CA MET A 333 28.32 3.51 -21.30
C MET A 333 27.62 2.35 -22.01
N ILE A 334 26.28 2.32 -22.01
CA ILE A 334 25.48 1.33 -22.73
C ILE A 334 25.75 1.40 -24.24
N GLN A 335 25.87 2.58 -24.83
CA GLN A 335 26.20 2.71 -26.25
C GLN A 335 27.61 2.18 -26.57
N VAL A 336 28.59 2.48 -25.73
CA VAL A 336 29.95 1.95 -25.88
C VAL A 336 29.95 0.42 -25.78
N ASP A 337 29.22 -0.16 -24.83
CA ASP A 337 29.14 -1.62 -24.68
C ASP A 337 28.40 -2.28 -25.84
N ARG A 338 27.34 -1.66 -26.37
CA ARG A 338 26.68 -2.12 -27.60
C ARG A 338 27.63 -2.11 -28.79
N ALA A 339 28.45 -1.06 -28.93
CA ALA A 339 29.45 -0.99 -29.99
C ALA A 339 30.52 -2.09 -29.84
N LYS A 340 31.02 -2.32 -28.62
CA LYS A 340 31.96 -3.42 -28.32
C LYS A 340 31.35 -4.81 -28.58
N GLN A 341 30.09 -5.01 -28.20
CA GLN A 341 29.38 -6.27 -28.48
C GLN A 341 29.21 -6.48 -29.98
N LYS A 342 28.85 -5.43 -30.74
CA LYS A 342 28.76 -5.49 -32.20
C LYS A 342 30.10 -5.87 -32.84
N ASP A 343 31.20 -5.27 -32.39
CA ASP A 343 32.57 -5.62 -32.84
C ASP A 343 32.92 -7.08 -32.51
N ARG A 344 32.59 -7.56 -31.31
CA ARG A 344 32.78 -8.98 -30.95
C ARG A 344 31.96 -9.92 -31.82
N PHE A 345 30.70 -9.61 -32.07
CA PHE A 345 29.85 -10.41 -32.96
C PHE A 345 30.39 -10.42 -34.40
N GLN A 346 30.89 -9.28 -34.88
CA GLN A 346 31.50 -9.20 -36.20
C GLN A 346 32.75 -10.09 -36.30
N LYS A 347 33.63 -10.06 -35.28
CA LYS A 347 34.79 -10.96 -35.20
C LYS A 347 34.41 -12.44 -35.13
N VAL A 348 33.34 -12.79 -34.41
CA VAL A 348 32.83 -14.16 -34.37
C VAL A 348 32.29 -14.58 -35.74
N ASN A 349 31.56 -13.70 -36.43
CA ASN A 349 31.06 -13.98 -37.79
C ASN A 349 32.21 -14.14 -38.79
N GLU A 350 33.25 -13.32 -38.70
CA GLU A 350 34.47 -13.46 -39.52
C GLU A 350 35.19 -14.77 -39.24
N ALA A 351 35.31 -15.17 -37.96
CA ALA A 351 35.89 -16.45 -37.57
C ALA A 351 35.05 -17.64 -38.04
N LEU A 352 33.72 -17.54 -37.99
CA LEU A 352 32.80 -18.55 -38.52
C LEU A 352 32.92 -18.69 -40.04
N ALA A 353 32.95 -17.58 -40.77
CA ALA A 353 33.17 -17.60 -42.22
C ALA A 353 34.53 -18.22 -42.59
N ALA A 354 35.59 -17.90 -41.82
CA ALA A 354 36.90 -18.52 -42.00
C ALA A 354 36.87 -20.03 -41.72
N LEU A 355 36.16 -20.46 -40.66
CA LEU A 355 35.99 -21.87 -40.33
C LEU A 355 35.21 -22.62 -41.41
N GLU A 356 34.11 -22.06 -41.91
CA GLU A 356 33.34 -22.61 -43.03
C GLU A 356 34.21 -22.79 -44.26
N HIS A 357 35.01 -21.78 -44.62
CA HIS A 357 35.96 -21.88 -45.73
C HIS A 357 37.04 -22.94 -45.47
N HIS A 358 37.55 -23.08 -44.24
CA HIS A 358 38.50 -24.13 -43.87
C HIS A 358 37.89 -25.53 -43.94
N LEU A 359 36.62 -25.70 -43.55
CA LEU A 359 35.89 -26.96 -43.68
C LEU A 359 35.65 -27.29 -45.16
N GLU A 360 35.29 -26.31 -45.99
CA GLU A 360 35.13 -26.52 -47.43
C GLU A 360 36.45 -26.91 -48.10
N LEU A 361 37.55 -26.23 -47.77
CA LEU A 361 38.90 -26.60 -48.22
C LEU A 361 39.31 -27.99 -47.71
N GLY A 362 38.97 -28.31 -46.46
CA GLY A 362 39.19 -29.62 -45.85
C GLY A 362 38.46 -30.72 -46.60
N ASN A 363 37.18 -30.51 -46.91
CA ASN A 363 36.36 -31.42 -47.71
C ASN A 363 36.92 -31.58 -49.12
N LYS A 364 37.27 -30.49 -49.82
CA LYS A 364 37.89 -30.56 -51.15
C LYS A 364 39.22 -31.34 -51.13
N LYS A 365 40.04 -31.17 -50.07
CA LYS A 365 41.28 -31.96 -49.90
C LYS A 365 40.96 -33.42 -49.61
N MET A 366 39.98 -33.69 -48.76
CA MET A 366 39.54 -35.04 -48.43
C MET A 366 38.98 -35.76 -49.67
N ASP A 367 38.19 -35.09 -50.50
CA ASP A 367 37.70 -35.60 -51.78
C ASP A 367 38.86 -35.91 -52.74
N LYS A 368 39.86 -35.02 -52.83
CA LYS A 368 41.06 -35.28 -53.64
C LYS A 368 41.84 -36.50 -53.12
N ILE A 369 42.04 -36.61 -51.82
CA ILE A 369 42.73 -37.76 -51.20
C ILE A 369 41.92 -39.03 -51.39
N MET A 370 40.61 -38.98 -51.17
CA MET A 370 39.71 -40.13 -51.36
C MET A 370 39.69 -40.58 -52.81
N ASN A 371 39.63 -39.65 -53.77
CA ASN A 371 39.70 -39.97 -55.19
C ASN A 371 41.07 -40.54 -55.57
N ALA A 372 42.17 -39.99 -55.04
CA ALA A 372 43.51 -40.55 -55.26
C ALA A 372 43.66 -41.95 -54.67
N GLU A 373 43.11 -42.20 -53.47
CA GLU A 373 43.07 -43.51 -52.82
C GLU A 373 42.21 -44.50 -53.62
N ILE A 374 41.03 -44.09 -54.09
CA ILE A 374 40.17 -44.92 -54.96
C ILE A 374 40.91 -45.26 -56.26
N GLN A 375 41.59 -44.29 -56.88
CA GLN A 375 42.37 -44.54 -58.09
C GLN A 375 43.56 -45.46 -57.82
N SER A 376 44.28 -45.27 -56.71
CA SER A 376 45.37 -46.14 -56.27
C SER A 376 44.89 -47.58 -56.07
N ARG A 377 43.76 -47.77 -55.37
CA ARG A 377 43.12 -49.08 -55.19
C ARG A 377 42.73 -49.71 -56.52
N LYS A 378 42.09 -48.95 -57.42
CA LYS A 378 41.72 -49.44 -58.76
C LYS A 378 42.93 -49.86 -59.58
N LEU A 379 44.01 -49.07 -59.55
CA LEU A 379 45.25 -49.39 -60.26
C LEU A 379 45.89 -50.66 -59.68
N HIS A 380 45.90 -50.79 -58.36
CA HIS A 380 46.46 -51.93 -57.67
C HIS A 380 45.63 -53.21 -57.89
N GLU A 381 44.30 -53.11 -57.82
CA GLU A 381 43.37 -54.20 -58.15
C GLU A 381 43.54 -54.64 -59.60
N LYS A 382 43.65 -53.69 -60.54
CA LYS A 382 43.98 -54.00 -61.93
C LYS A 382 45.34 -54.70 -62.06
N GLY A 383 46.34 -54.31 -61.28
CA GLY A 383 47.64 -54.97 -61.23
C GLY A 383 47.57 -56.41 -60.70
N LEU A 384 46.80 -56.66 -59.64
CA LEU A 384 46.56 -58.00 -59.11
C LEU A 384 45.79 -58.87 -60.10
N LEU A 385 44.73 -58.33 -60.72
CA LEU A 385 43.97 -59.03 -61.75
C LEU A 385 44.84 -59.37 -62.96
N SER A 386 45.73 -58.47 -63.38
CA SER A 386 46.70 -58.75 -64.46
C SER A 386 47.65 -59.89 -64.08
N LYS A 387 48.22 -59.88 -62.86
CA LYS A 387 49.07 -60.98 -62.38
C LYS A 387 48.30 -62.30 -62.28
N MET A 388 47.03 -62.25 -61.86
CA MET A 388 46.16 -63.41 -61.79
C MET A 388 45.86 -63.96 -63.20
N GLN A 389 45.60 -63.08 -64.17
CA GLN A 389 45.45 -63.45 -65.58
C GLN A 389 46.74 -64.07 -66.15
N GLU A 390 47.91 -63.52 -65.83
CA GLU A 390 49.21 -64.10 -66.24
C GLU A 390 49.41 -65.51 -65.66
N ILE A 391 49.04 -65.73 -64.40
CA ILE A 391 49.06 -67.07 -63.78
C ILE A 391 48.04 -68.00 -64.45
N GLU A 392 46.83 -67.53 -64.71
CA GLU A 392 45.80 -68.29 -65.44
C GLU A 392 46.27 -68.66 -66.84
N GLU A 393 46.93 -67.76 -67.57
CA GLU A 393 47.53 -68.04 -68.88
C GLU A 393 48.68 -69.05 -68.78
N LYS A 394 49.58 -68.93 -67.79
CA LYS A 394 50.65 -69.92 -67.55
C LYS A 394 50.05 -71.31 -67.27
N ILE A 395 49.00 -71.39 -66.45
CA ILE A 395 48.28 -72.64 -66.14
C ILE A 395 47.56 -73.19 -67.38
N ASN A 396 46.85 -72.35 -68.13
CA ASN A 396 46.14 -72.76 -69.33
C ASN A 396 47.10 -73.23 -70.43
N ASN A 397 48.25 -72.58 -70.58
CA ASN A 397 49.31 -73.01 -71.50
C ASN A 397 49.91 -74.34 -71.07
N TYR A 398 50.14 -74.54 -69.76
CA TYR A 398 50.59 -75.82 -69.22
C TYR A 398 49.55 -76.93 -69.45
N MET A 399 48.28 -76.68 -69.12
CA MET A 399 47.18 -77.63 -69.35
C MET A 399 46.99 -77.93 -70.84
N GLY A 400 47.04 -76.93 -71.71
CA GLY A 400 46.93 -77.11 -73.16
C GLY A 400 48.13 -77.85 -73.76
N GLY A 401 49.32 -77.69 -73.19
CA GLY A 401 50.50 -78.51 -73.50
C GLY A 401 50.34 -79.94 -73.01
N MET A 402 49.84 -80.13 -71.79
CA MET A 402 49.56 -81.43 -71.19
C MET A 402 48.47 -82.19 -71.97
N SER A 403 47.36 -81.55 -72.34
CA SER A 403 46.31 -82.14 -73.17
C SER A 403 46.83 -82.58 -74.54
N ARG A 404 47.71 -81.79 -75.17
CA ARG A 404 48.38 -82.19 -76.42
C ARG A 404 49.32 -83.37 -76.22
N SER A 405 50.13 -83.37 -75.16
CA SER A 405 50.98 -84.53 -74.82
C SER A 405 50.16 -85.78 -74.49
N ILE A 406 48.98 -85.63 -73.87
CA ILE A 406 48.04 -86.72 -73.62
C ILE A 406 47.43 -87.23 -74.94
N GLU A 407 47.02 -86.35 -75.85
CA GLU A 407 46.54 -86.73 -77.20
C GLU A 407 47.62 -87.45 -78.03
N ASP A 408 48.87 -86.98 -77.97
CA ASP A 408 50.00 -87.62 -78.65
C ASP A 408 50.27 -89.04 -78.11
N VAL A 409 50.12 -89.23 -76.79
CA VAL A 409 50.21 -90.55 -76.15
C VAL A 409 49.02 -91.45 -76.52
N ILE A 410 47.80 -90.92 -76.55
CA ILE A 410 46.58 -91.65 -76.95
C ILE A 410 46.64 -92.07 -78.43
N SER A 411 47.23 -91.25 -79.29
CA SER A 411 47.36 -91.50 -80.73
C SER A 411 48.54 -92.41 -81.12
N GLY A 412 49.29 -92.93 -80.14
CA GLY A 412 50.29 -93.98 -80.35
C GLY A 412 51.62 -93.52 -80.97
N LYS A 413 51.90 -92.21 -81.01
CA LYS A 413 53.23 -91.67 -81.36
C LYS A 413 54.09 -91.54 -80.10
N GLY A 414 55.28 -92.13 -80.10
CA GLY A 414 56.07 -92.41 -78.89
C GLY A 414 56.45 -91.21 -77.99
N THR A 415 56.65 -91.55 -76.71
CA THR A 415 57.27 -90.78 -75.59
C THR A 415 56.89 -89.30 -75.49
N GLY A 416 55.69 -89.03 -74.99
CA GLY A 416 55.30 -87.69 -74.56
C GLY A 416 56.17 -87.22 -73.39
N LYS A 417 57.12 -86.32 -73.65
CA LYS A 417 57.74 -85.52 -72.59
C LYS A 417 56.69 -84.51 -72.11
N MET A 418 56.16 -84.73 -70.92
CA MET A 418 55.34 -83.73 -70.23
C MET A 418 56.10 -82.40 -70.17
N PRO A 419 55.48 -81.26 -70.52
CA PRO A 419 56.09 -79.96 -70.24
C PRO A 419 56.32 -79.84 -68.73
N ALA A 420 57.42 -79.21 -68.31
CA ALA A 420 57.72 -79.00 -66.89
C ALA A 420 57.10 -77.68 -66.42
N LEU A 421 56.24 -77.73 -65.40
CA LEU A 421 55.78 -76.54 -64.69
C LEU A 421 56.84 -76.19 -63.63
N ASP A 422 57.37 -74.97 -63.66
CA ASP A 422 58.21 -74.46 -62.56
C ASP A 422 57.30 -74.09 -61.38
N ILE A 423 56.96 -75.11 -60.58
CA ILE A 423 56.10 -75.00 -59.40
C ILE A 423 56.70 -74.04 -58.37
N ASP A 424 58.03 -73.91 -58.31
CA ASP A 424 58.72 -73.01 -57.39
C ASP A 424 58.63 -71.55 -57.82
N ALA A 425 58.55 -71.27 -59.13
CA ALA A 425 58.22 -69.94 -59.63
C ALA A 425 56.76 -69.56 -59.32
N LEU A 426 55.81 -70.48 -59.52
CA LEU A 426 54.39 -70.27 -59.21
C LEU A 426 54.18 -70.05 -57.70
N ARG A 427 54.85 -70.85 -56.87
CA ARG A 427 54.81 -70.72 -55.40
C ARG A 427 55.39 -69.39 -54.93
N ARG A 428 56.51 -68.94 -55.49
CA ARG A 428 57.09 -67.62 -55.18
C ARG A 428 56.16 -66.47 -55.59
N GLU A 429 55.50 -66.55 -56.73
CA GLU A 429 54.52 -65.54 -57.15
C GLU A 429 53.27 -65.53 -56.24
N MET A 430 52.77 -66.70 -55.80
CA MET A 430 51.66 -66.77 -54.84
C MET A 430 52.04 -66.30 -53.43
N GLU A 431 53.25 -66.61 -52.94
CA GLU A 431 53.77 -66.11 -51.66
C GLU A 431 53.95 -64.58 -51.68
N ALA A 432 54.39 -64.00 -52.81
CA ALA A 432 54.49 -62.56 -52.99
C ALA A 432 53.10 -61.87 -52.92
N ILE A 433 52.08 -62.45 -53.55
CA ILE A 433 50.69 -61.93 -53.50
C ILE A 433 50.13 -61.98 -52.07
N ALA A 434 50.43 -63.04 -51.31
CA ALA A 434 49.97 -63.17 -49.92
C ALA A 434 50.66 -62.17 -48.98
N ALA A 435 51.96 -61.91 -49.17
CA ALA A 435 52.72 -60.92 -48.39
C ALA A 435 52.19 -59.49 -48.60
N ASP A 436 51.87 -59.12 -49.85
CA ASP A 436 51.30 -57.81 -50.18
C ASP A 436 49.93 -57.58 -49.51
N LYS A 437 49.11 -58.64 -49.34
CA LYS A 437 47.82 -58.57 -48.64
C LYS A 437 47.96 -58.27 -47.13
N ASN A 438 48.94 -58.86 -46.46
CA ASN A 438 49.15 -58.68 -45.02
C ASN A 438 49.73 -57.29 -44.68
N LYS A 439 50.59 -56.75 -45.55
CA LYS A 439 51.16 -55.40 -45.41
C LYS A 439 50.07 -54.31 -45.39
N LEU A 440 49.02 -54.47 -46.20
CA LEU A 440 47.86 -53.55 -46.29
C LEU A 440 47.04 -53.48 -45.00
N SER A 441 46.90 -54.59 -44.27
CA SER A 441 46.14 -54.64 -43.01
C SER A 441 46.87 -53.89 -41.88
N MET A 442 48.20 -54.05 -41.80
CA MET A 442 49.04 -53.36 -40.81
C MET A 442 49.12 -51.86 -41.06
N GLU A 443 49.31 -51.45 -42.32
CA GLU A 443 49.39 -50.02 -42.68
C GLU A 443 48.08 -49.27 -42.35
N GLY A 444 46.93 -49.91 -42.49
CA GLY A 444 45.64 -49.35 -42.12
C GLY A 444 45.49 -49.08 -40.61
N LEU A 445 46.01 -49.98 -39.76
CA LEU A 445 45.97 -49.82 -38.31
C LEU A 445 46.94 -48.73 -37.82
N LEU A 446 48.14 -48.66 -38.38
CA LEU A 446 49.11 -47.60 -38.04
C LEU A 446 48.60 -46.20 -38.40
N LYS A 447 47.92 -46.04 -39.55
CA LYS A 447 47.28 -44.75 -39.92
C LYS A 447 46.13 -44.36 -39.00
N LEU A 448 45.44 -45.34 -38.38
CA LEU A 448 44.38 -45.06 -37.40
C LEU A 448 44.96 -44.54 -36.08
N GLU A 449 46.05 -45.16 -35.62
CA GLU A 449 46.80 -44.71 -34.43
C GLU A 449 47.32 -43.27 -34.59
N GLU A 450 47.90 -42.95 -35.75
CA GLU A 450 48.39 -41.60 -36.06
C GLU A 450 47.27 -40.55 -35.98
N LYS A 451 46.07 -40.86 -36.50
CA LYS A 451 44.91 -39.97 -36.45
C LYS A 451 44.38 -39.78 -35.03
N MET A 452 44.29 -40.84 -34.23
CA MET A 452 43.85 -40.73 -32.83
C MET A 452 44.82 -39.88 -32.00
N THR A 453 46.13 -40.05 -32.22
CA THR A 453 47.16 -39.24 -31.55
C THR A 453 47.02 -37.74 -31.89
N ARG A 454 46.71 -37.40 -33.16
CA ARG A 454 46.46 -36.01 -33.56
C ARG A 454 45.21 -35.41 -32.90
N VAL A 455 44.11 -36.16 -32.86
CA VAL A 455 42.85 -35.71 -32.22
C VAL A 455 43.06 -35.50 -30.72
N GLN A 456 43.78 -36.41 -30.05
CA GLN A 456 44.10 -36.30 -28.63
C GLN A 456 44.94 -35.06 -28.33
N THR A 457 45.96 -34.79 -29.14
CA THR A 457 46.81 -33.61 -28.99
C THR A 457 46.02 -32.31 -29.17
N GLY A 458 45.09 -32.27 -30.14
CA GLY A 458 44.18 -31.14 -30.35
C GLY A 458 43.25 -30.89 -29.17
N LEU A 459 42.59 -31.94 -28.67
CA LEU A 459 41.68 -31.83 -27.51
C LEU A 459 42.40 -31.35 -26.24
N TYR A 460 43.65 -31.77 -26.03
CA TYR A 460 44.46 -31.32 -24.90
C TYR A 460 44.76 -29.81 -24.98
N HIS A 461 45.04 -29.30 -26.19
CA HIS A 461 45.29 -27.88 -26.41
C HIS A 461 44.03 -27.04 -26.20
N ASP A 462 42.91 -27.46 -26.79
CA ASP A 462 41.62 -26.77 -26.67
C ASP A 462 41.13 -26.73 -25.21
N LYS A 463 41.30 -27.84 -24.48
CA LYS A 463 40.99 -27.92 -23.04
C LYS A 463 41.83 -26.94 -22.22
N ARG A 464 43.14 -26.86 -22.48
CA ARG A 464 44.04 -25.93 -21.79
C ARG A 464 43.64 -24.48 -22.02
N ASP A 465 43.32 -24.13 -23.27
CA ASP A 465 42.87 -22.79 -23.66
C ASP A 465 41.52 -22.43 -23.04
N LEU A 466 40.57 -23.38 -23.01
CA LEU A 466 39.27 -23.20 -22.36
C LEU A 466 39.40 -23.04 -20.85
N ALA A 467 40.21 -23.88 -20.19
CA ALA A 467 40.47 -23.78 -18.76
C ALA A 467 41.10 -22.42 -18.40
N GLN A 468 42.07 -21.94 -19.19
CA GLN A 468 42.70 -20.64 -18.98
C GLN A 468 41.72 -19.48 -19.20
N LYS A 469 40.85 -19.55 -20.22
CA LYS A 469 39.79 -18.56 -20.45
C LYS A 469 38.77 -18.55 -19.30
N MET A 470 38.46 -19.70 -18.71
CA MET A 470 37.50 -19.82 -17.61
C MET A 470 38.01 -19.25 -16.28
N VAL A 471 39.31 -19.35 -15.99
CA VAL A 471 39.91 -18.72 -14.80
C VAL A 471 39.76 -17.19 -14.84
N ASN A 472 39.71 -16.61 -16.05
CA ASN A 472 39.59 -15.17 -16.26
C ASN A 472 38.14 -14.66 -16.33
N MET A 473 37.13 -15.53 -16.17
CA MET A 473 35.71 -15.16 -16.21
C MET A 473 35.14 -15.03 -14.79
N GLU A 474 34.36 -13.98 -14.53
CA GLU A 474 33.65 -13.79 -13.26
C GLU A 474 32.68 -14.94 -12.98
N GLU A 475 32.60 -15.38 -11.72
CA GLU A 475 31.73 -16.48 -11.31
C GLU A 475 30.25 -16.11 -11.48
N ASN A 476 29.66 -16.62 -12.54
CA ASN A 476 28.24 -16.51 -12.85
C ASN A 476 27.64 -17.88 -13.23
N GLU A 477 26.31 -17.97 -13.29
CA GLU A 477 25.61 -19.24 -13.59
C GLU A 477 26.03 -19.87 -14.94
N HIS A 478 26.42 -19.04 -15.92
CA HIS A 478 26.91 -19.51 -17.22
C HIS A 478 28.32 -20.12 -17.12
N THR A 479 29.22 -19.52 -16.31
CA THR A 479 30.53 -20.11 -16.03
C THR A 479 30.42 -21.45 -15.30
N ASN A 480 29.43 -21.62 -14.42
CA ASN A 480 29.19 -22.90 -13.75
C ASN A 480 28.67 -23.98 -14.71
N LYS A 481 27.82 -23.63 -15.67
CA LYS A 481 27.40 -24.57 -16.75
C LYS A 481 28.58 -24.95 -17.65
N LEU A 482 29.48 -24.00 -17.92
CA LEU A 482 30.70 -24.25 -18.70
C LEU A 482 31.69 -25.15 -17.93
N LYS A 483 31.85 -24.95 -16.61
CA LYS A 483 32.58 -25.88 -15.70
C LYS A 483 32.01 -27.29 -15.77
N ALA A 484 30.69 -27.45 -15.75
CA ALA A 484 30.05 -28.76 -15.88
C ALA A 484 30.27 -29.41 -17.26
N GLN A 485 30.31 -28.64 -18.34
CA GLN A 485 30.63 -29.15 -19.67
C GLN A 485 32.11 -29.55 -19.80
N MET A 486 33.03 -28.82 -19.14
CA MET A 486 34.45 -29.15 -19.12
C MET A 486 34.70 -30.50 -18.42
N ILE A 487 33.99 -30.78 -17.31
CA ILE A 487 34.04 -32.10 -16.64
C ILE A 487 33.56 -33.24 -17.56
N LYS A 488 32.58 -32.98 -18.44
CA LYS A 488 32.17 -33.99 -19.43
C LYS A 488 33.22 -34.23 -20.50
N LEU A 489 33.96 -33.19 -20.89
CA LEU A 489 35.06 -33.30 -21.84
C LEU A 489 36.22 -34.12 -21.26
N ASP A 490 36.46 -34.03 -19.95
CA ASP A 490 37.42 -34.89 -19.24
C ASP A 490 37.05 -36.38 -19.37
N SER A 491 35.77 -36.71 -19.16
CA SER A 491 35.28 -38.10 -19.33
C SER A 491 35.50 -38.64 -20.75
N VAL A 492 35.29 -37.80 -21.78
CA VAL A 492 35.51 -38.20 -23.18
C VAL A 492 37.01 -38.37 -23.48
N GLN A 493 37.85 -37.52 -22.89
CA GLN A 493 39.30 -37.63 -23.01
C GLN A 493 39.81 -38.95 -22.41
N ASP A 494 39.34 -39.31 -21.21
CA ASP A 494 39.70 -40.56 -20.54
C ASP A 494 39.25 -41.79 -21.36
N GLU A 495 38.09 -41.73 -22.01
CA GLU A 495 37.60 -42.79 -22.89
C GLU A 495 38.44 -42.91 -24.18
N LEU A 496 38.86 -41.79 -24.76
CA LEU A 496 39.75 -41.77 -25.93
C LEU A 496 41.11 -42.38 -25.59
N GLU A 497 41.67 -42.04 -24.43
CA GLU A 497 42.96 -42.56 -23.95
C GLU A 497 42.89 -44.07 -23.72
N ARG A 498 41.85 -44.57 -23.06
CA ARG A 498 41.61 -46.02 -22.90
C ARG A 498 41.44 -46.73 -24.24
N THR A 499 40.80 -46.10 -25.21
CA THR A 499 40.58 -46.69 -26.54
C THR A 499 41.89 -46.74 -27.33
N GLN A 500 42.70 -45.70 -27.25
CA GLN A 500 44.02 -45.65 -27.87
C GLN A 500 44.97 -46.68 -27.25
N GLU A 501 44.97 -46.82 -25.92
CA GLU A 501 45.78 -47.83 -25.22
C GLU A 501 45.42 -49.25 -25.69
N ARG A 502 44.13 -49.56 -25.85
CA ARG A 502 43.67 -50.84 -26.41
C ARG A 502 44.12 -51.05 -27.86
N ILE A 503 44.13 -50.00 -28.68
CA ILE A 503 44.59 -50.09 -30.07
C ILE A 503 46.11 -50.30 -30.10
N ARG A 504 46.85 -49.57 -29.28
CA ARG A 504 48.30 -49.72 -29.14
C ARG A 504 48.65 -51.13 -28.67
N ASP A 505 47.99 -51.67 -27.65
CA ASP A 505 48.21 -53.05 -27.21
C ASP A 505 47.92 -54.07 -28.33
N LYS A 506 46.88 -53.84 -29.15
CA LYS A 506 46.60 -54.70 -30.30
C LYS A 506 47.71 -54.62 -31.36
N VAL A 507 48.19 -53.42 -31.67
CA VAL A 507 49.20 -53.19 -32.72
C VAL A 507 50.60 -53.62 -32.29
N GLU A 508 51.01 -53.29 -31.07
CA GLU A 508 52.36 -53.51 -30.57
C GLU A 508 52.58 -54.90 -29.97
N LYS A 509 51.55 -55.49 -29.35
CA LYS A 509 51.69 -56.77 -28.63
C LYS A 509 50.94 -57.90 -29.32
N GLN A 510 49.63 -57.74 -29.53
CA GLN A 510 48.80 -58.85 -29.99
C GLN A 510 49.11 -59.27 -31.43
N ILE A 511 49.18 -58.32 -32.37
CA ILE A 511 49.41 -58.65 -33.78
C ILE A 511 50.78 -59.29 -34.00
N PRO A 512 51.91 -58.77 -33.45
CA PRO A 512 53.20 -59.44 -33.58
C PRO A 512 53.22 -60.83 -32.94
N GLN A 513 52.56 -61.00 -31.80
CA GLN A 513 52.44 -62.30 -31.15
C GLN A 513 51.63 -63.29 -32.00
N ASP A 514 50.45 -62.89 -32.46
CA ASP A 514 49.59 -63.71 -33.32
C ASP A 514 50.31 -64.06 -34.63
N LEU A 515 51.06 -63.12 -35.22
CA LEU A 515 51.84 -63.34 -36.44
C LEU A 515 52.99 -64.34 -36.21
N ASN A 516 53.70 -64.22 -35.09
CA ASN A 516 54.76 -65.16 -34.70
C ASN A 516 54.17 -66.56 -34.44
N GLU A 517 53.03 -66.64 -33.76
CA GLU A 517 52.33 -67.91 -33.53
C GLU A 517 51.83 -68.52 -34.84
N LEU A 518 51.29 -67.71 -35.75
CA LEU A 518 50.85 -68.17 -37.07
C LEU A 518 52.03 -68.62 -37.93
N SER A 519 53.15 -67.90 -37.89
CA SER A 519 54.40 -68.28 -38.56
C SER A 519 54.93 -69.60 -38.02
N ALA A 520 54.98 -69.77 -36.69
CA ALA A 520 55.39 -71.02 -36.06
C ALA A 520 54.46 -72.18 -36.43
N LYS A 521 53.13 -71.95 -36.49
CA LYS A 521 52.17 -72.95 -36.97
C LYS A 521 52.38 -73.27 -38.45
N ALA A 522 52.63 -72.28 -39.29
CA ALA A 522 52.90 -72.48 -40.71
C ALA A 522 54.20 -73.24 -40.95
N ASP A 523 55.27 -72.94 -40.20
CA ASP A 523 56.53 -73.67 -40.25
C ASP A 523 56.36 -75.12 -39.79
N ASN A 524 55.58 -75.36 -38.73
CA ASN A 524 55.27 -76.72 -38.28
C ASN A 524 54.43 -77.48 -39.33
N LEU A 525 53.46 -76.82 -39.97
CA LEU A 525 52.68 -77.39 -41.07
C LEU A 525 53.55 -77.70 -42.29
N LYS A 526 54.46 -76.80 -42.66
CA LYS A 526 55.45 -77.00 -43.73
C LYS A 526 56.36 -78.18 -43.39
N HIS A 527 56.83 -78.29 -42.16
CA HIS A 527 57.65 -79.40 -41.71
C HIS A 527 56.88 -80.73 -41.75
N GLN A 528 55.61 -80.75 -41.29
CA GLN A 528 54.73 -81.91 -41.44
C GLN A 528 54.48 -82.29 -42.89
N LEU A 529 54.25 -81.31 -43.77
CA LEU A 529 54.03 -81.54 -45.20
C LEU A 529 55.27 -82.12 -45.85
N ASN A 530 56.44 -81.54 -45.60
CA ASN A 530 57.70 -82.07 -46.10
C ASN A 530 57.94 -83.49 -45.59
N ALA A 531 57.74 -83.77 -44.29
CA ALA A 531 57.89 -85.12 -43.75
C ALA A 531 56.89 -86.12 -44.35
N ARG A 532 55.66 -85.69 -44.68
CA ARG A 532 54.69 -86.52 -45.40
C ARG A 532 55.09 -86.76 -46.84
N ILE A 533 55.61 -85.74 -47.52
CA ILE A 533 56.10 -85.85 -48.90
C ILE A 533 57.29 -86.81 -48.92
N ASP A 534 58.29 -86.62 -48.06
CA ASP A 534 59.46 -87.49 -47.97
C ASP A 534 59.05 -88.95 -47.71
N LYS A 535 58.07 -89.17 -46.81
CA LYS A 535 57.55 -90.50 -46.53
C LYS A 535 56.79 -91.11 -47.72
N GLU A 536 55.94 -90.33 -48.38
CA GLU A 536 55.21 -90.77 -49.59
C GLU A 536 56.20 -91.03 -50.75
N GLU A 537 57.25 -90.24 -50.89
CA GLU A 537 58.33 -90.47 -51.87
C GLU A 537 59.09 -91.76 -51.56
N GLU A 538 59.40 -92.04 -50.30
CA GLU A 538 60.03 -93.29 -49.87
C GLU A 538 59.10 -94.50 -50.11
N GLU A 539 57.82 -94.40 -49.76
CA GLU A 539 56.80 -95.44 -50.02
C GLU A 539 56.62 -95.68 -51.52
N ARG A 540 56.58 -94.62 -52.34
CA ARG A 540 56.51 -94.74 -53.81
C ARG A 540 57.80 -95.30 -54.39
N TYR A 541 58.96 -94.93 -53.87
CA TYR A 541 60.23 -95.49 -54.30
C TYR A 541 60.30 -97.00 -54.02
N LEU A 542 59.85 -97.44 -52.84
CA LEU A 542 59.71 -98.85 -52.49
C LEU A 542 58.70 -99.57 -53.39
N ALA A 543 57.52 -98.98 -53.62
CA ALA A 543 56.50 -99.56 -54.50
C ALA A 543 56.99 -99.68 -55.95
N ILE A 544 57.72 -98.68 -56.46
CA ILE A 544 58.36 -98.73 -57.78
C ILE A 544 59.41 -99.84 -57.81
N LYS A 545 60.22 -99.97 -56.75
CA LYS A 545 61.22 -101.04 -56.67
C LYS A 545 60.56 -102.43 -56.64
N GLU A 546 59.50 -102.62 -55.85
CA GLU A 546 58.71 -103.85 -55.84
C GLU A 546 58.07 -104.14 -57.20
N LEU A 547 57.52 -103.13 -57.88
CA LEU A 547 56.99 -103.25 -59.24
C LEU A 547 58.09 -103.62 -60.24
N GLN A 548 59.29 -103.04 -60.12
CA GLN A 548 60.44 -103.39 -60.96
C GLN A 548 60.92 -104.83 -60.70
N GLU A 549 60.96 -105.28 -59.45
CA GLU A 549 61.27 -106.67 -59.09
C GLU A 549 60.17 -107.64 -59.58
N ALA A 550 58.90 -107.27 -59.45
CA ALA A 550 57.77 -108.03 -59.97
C ALA A 550 57.79 -108.09 -61.50
N PHE A 551 58.13 -106.98 -62.16
CA PHE A 551 58.29 -106.90 -63.61
C PHE A 551 59.48 -107.75 -64.07
N GLN A 552 60.62 -107.72 -63.38
CA GLN A 552 61.75 -108.63 -63.66
C GLN A 552 61.36 -110.10 -63.47
N ARG A 553 60.61 -110.43 -62.40
CA ARG A 553 60.08 -111.80 -62.19
C ARG A 553 59.10 -112.21 -63.30
N LEU A 554 58.25 -111.30 -63.77
CA LEU A 554 57.34 -111.53 -64.89
C LEU A 554 58.11 -111.68 -66.21
N GLN A 555 59.15 -110.89 -66.44
CA GLN A 555 60.04 -111.02 -67.59
C GLN A 555 60.78 -112.37 -67.58
N MET A 556 61.20 -112.85 -66.40
CA MET A 556 61.77 -114.20 -66.23
C MET A 556 60.70 -115.31 -66.37
N LYS A 557 59.42 -115.04 -66.06
CA LYS A 557 58.29 -115.95 -66.25
C LYS A 557 57.68 -115.91 -67.66
N GLN A 558 58.04 -114.93 -68.51
CA GLN A 558 57.51 -114.73 -69.85
C GLN A 558 58.04 -115.74 -70.90
N HIS A 559 58.54 -116.89 -70.46
CA HIS A 559 58.91 -118.03 -71.31
C HIS A 559 57.93 -119.22 -71.23
N GLN A 560 56.82 -119.11 -70.50
CA GLN A 560 55.73 -120.10 -70.56
C GLN A 560 54.36 -119.40 -70.43
N MET A 561 53.64 -119.26 -71.55
CA MET A 561 52.18 -119.05 -71.58
C MET A 561 51.49 -120.36 -71.15
N PRO A 562 50.32 -120.34 -70.46
CA PRO A 562 49.01 -119.95 -71.04
C PRO A 562 48.16 -119.12 -70.04
N ASP A 563 46.96 -118.57 -70.28
CA ASP A 563 45.81 -119.01 -71.05
C ASP A 563 44.84 -117.81 -71.22
N ASP A 564 44.39 -117.50 -72.45
CA ASP A 564 43.60 -116.30 -72.82
C ASP A 564 42.19 -116.24 -72.18
N ALA A 565 41.74 -117.35 -71.58
CA ALA A 565 40.45 -117.43 -70.90
C ALA A 565 40.45 -116.78 -69.51
N ILE A 566 41.59 -116.77 -68.81
CA ILE A 566 41.73 -116.15 -67.49
C ILE A 566 41.78 -114.62 -67.63
N LEU A 567 42.51 -114.13 -68.65
CA LEU A 567 42.63 -112.71 -68.95
C LEU A 567 41.26 -112.06 -69.25
N ARG A 568 40.38 -112.77 -69.96
CA ARG A 568 39.00 -112.30 -70.20
C ARG A 568 38.17 -112.20 -68.93
N ARG A 569 38.30 -113.17 -68.02
CA ARG A 569 37.60 -113.17 -66.73
C ARG A 569 38.08 -112.01 -65.85
N ASP A 570 39.40 -111.80 -65.78
CA ASP A 570 40.00 -110.71 -65.01
C ASP A 570 39.63 -109.34 -65.59
N VAL A 571 39.55 -109.20 -66.91
CA VAL A 571 39.08 -107.97 -67.57
C VAL A 571 37.61 -107.70 -67.29
N ASP A 572 36.75 -108.72 -67.28
CA ASP A 572 35.32 -108.54 -66.96
C ASP A 572 35.09 -108.27 -65.46
N GLU A 573 35.90 -108.85 -64.57
CA GLU A 573 35.91 -108.55 -63.14
C GLU A 573 36.39 -107.11 -62.88
N CYS A 574 37.42 -106.66 -63.60
CA CYS A 574 37.90 -105.28 -63.57
C CYS A 574 36.84 -104.29 -64.09
N LYS A 575 36.12 -104.63 -65.17
CA LYS A 575 34.99 -103.82 -65.66
C LYS A 575 33.86 -103.71 -64.64
N MET A 576 33.53 -104.80 -63.94
CA MET A 576 32.55 -104.76 -62.84
C MET A 576 33.03 -103.91 -61.66
N ALA A 577 34.32 -104.02 -61.30
CA ALA A 577 34.91 -103.21 -60.23
C ALA A 577 34.90 -101.71 -60.58
N ILE A 578 35.23 -101.36 -61.83
CA ILE A 578 35.15 -99.98 -62.33
C ILE A 578 33.69 -99.48 -62.31
N ARG A 579 32.72 -100.32 -62.70
CA ARG A 579 31.30 -99.93 -62.69
C ARG A 579 30.78 -99.70 -61.26
N LYS A 580 31.15 -100.57 -60.31
CA LYS A 580 30.86 -100.37 -58.88
C LYS A 580 31.56 -99.13 -58.29
N LEU A 581 32.79 -98.84 -58.73
CA LEU A 581 33.51 -97.63 -58.32
C LEU A 581 32.82 -96.38 -58.87
N ALA A 582 32.35 -96.41 -60.12
CA ALA A 582 31.59 -95.30 -60.72
C ALA A 582 30.24 -95.08 -60.01
N GLU A 583 29.54 -96.15 -59.63
CA GLU A 583 28.30 -96.08 -58.83
C GLU A 583 28.58 -95.54 -57.41
N SER A 584 29.66 -95.97 -56.77
CA SER A 584 30.13 -95.46 -55.48
C SER A 584 30.46 -93.96 -55.55
N VAL A 585 31.24 -93.53 -56.54
CA VAL A 585 31.59 -92.11 -56.76
C VAL A 585 30.34 -91.28 -57.03
N THR A 586 29.39 -91.80 -57.80
CA THR A 586 28.11 -91.11 -58.05
C THR A 586 27.29 -90.98 -56.77
N THR A 587 27.27 -92.01 -55.93
CA THR A 587 26.59 -91.98 -54.63
C THR A 587 27.24 -90.98 -53.68
N VAL A 588 28.58 -90.98 -53.57
CA VAL A 588 29.34 -90.02 -52.76
C VAL A 588 29.13 -88.60 -53.27
N LYS A 589 29.14 -88.39 -54.59
CA LYS A 589 28.84 -87.11 -55.22
C LYS A 589 27.44 -86.63 -54.82
N ASN A 590 26.42 -87.48 -54.93
CA ASN A 590 25.05 -87.12 -54.57
C ASN A 590 24.91 -86.78 -53.08
N VAL A 591 25.61 -87.51 -52.19
CA VAL A 591 25.62 -87.22 -50.74
C VAL A 591 26.34 -85.89 -50.45
N LEU A 592 27.45 -85.60 -51.13
CA LEU A 592 28.17 -84.33 -50.99
C LEU A 592 27.36 -83.16 -51.53
N ASP A 593 26.72 -83.31 -52.69
CA ASP A 593 25.85 -82.28 -53.30
C ASP A 593 24.65 -81.98 -52.38
N GLN A 594 24.03 -83.01 -51.79
CA GLN A 594 22.99 -82.82 -50.77
C GLN A 594 23.54 -82.08 -49.54
N LYS A 595 24.70 -82.49 -49.02
CA LYS A 595 25.30 -81.86 -47.83
C LYS A 595 25.69 -80.41 -48.07
N ILE A 596 26.24 -80.08 -49.24
CA ILE A 596 26.56 -78.70 -49.65
C ILE A 596 25.27 -77.87 -49.77
N THR A 597 24.22 -78.43 -50.36
CA THR A 597 22.93 -77.75 -50.50
C THR A 597 22.30 -77.47 -49.13
N GLU A 598 22.36 -78.43 -48.22
CA GLU A 598 21.82 -78.30 -46.87
C GLU A 598 22.63 -77.32 -46.02
N GLU A 599 23.97 -77.34 -46.12
CA GLU A 599 24.86 -76.40 -45.43
C GLU A 599 24.70 -74.98 -45.97
N SER A 600 24.55 -74.81 -47.29
CA SER A 600 24.23 -73.53 -47.92
C SER A 600 22.87 -72.97 -47.46
N ARG A 601 21.86 -73.84 -47.32
CA ARG A 601 20.54 -73.46 -46.79
C ARG A 601 20.62 -73.07 -45.32
N GLN A 602 21.37 -73.81 -44.52
CA GLN A 602 21.57 -73.53 -43.09
C GLN A 602 22.27 -72.18 -42.90
N ARG A 603 23.35 -71.91 -43.62
CA ARG A 603 24.05 -70.61 -43.59
C ARG A 603 23.12 -69.45 -43.98
N LYS A 604 22.23 -69.67 -44.95
CA LYS A 604 21.24 -68.66 -45.36
C LYS A 604 20.23 -68.40 -44.25
N GLN A 605 19.72 -69.43 -43.58
CA GLN A 605 18.83 -69.26 -42.41
C GLN A 605 19.54 -68.56 -41.24
N ASP A 606 20.80 -68.91 -40.96
CA ASP A 606 21.56 -68.28 -39.88
C ASP A 606 21.87 -66.81 -40.19
N PHE A 607 22.13 -66.49 -41.46
CA PHE A 607 22.24 -65.10 -41.93
C PHE A 607 20.93 -64.33 -41.78
N ASP A 608 19.79 -64.90 -42.18
CA ASP A 608 18.47 -64.26 -42.04
C ASP A 608 18.10 -64.04 -40.56
N LYS A 609 18.45 -64.97 -39.66
CA LYS A 609 18.29 -64.80 -38.20
C LYS A 609 19.15 -63.66 -37.64
N LEU A 610 20.39 -63.53 -38.11
CA LEU A 610 21.28 -62.42 -37.73
C LEU A 610 20.81 -61.08 -38.29
N SER A 611 20.20 -61.06 -39.48
CA SER A 611 19.70 -59.85 -40.13
C SER A 611 18.38 -59.35 -39.52
N ASN A 612 17.50 -60.24 -39.06
CA ASN A 612 16.19 -59.89 -38.48
C ASN A 612 16.22 -59.74 -36.94
N GLY A 613 17.40 -59.84 -36.32
CA GLY A 613 17.61 -59.67 -34.88
C GLY A 613 17.99 -58.25 -34.45
N LYS A 614 17.47 -57.22 -35.14
CA LYS A 614 17.56 -55.80 -34.74
C LYS A 614 16.17 -55.18 -34.63
#